data_AF-A0A9E3NAV3-F1
#
_entry.id   AF-A0A9E3NAV3-F1
#
_cell.length_a   1.000
_cell.length_b   1.000
_cell.length_c   1.000
_cell.angle_alpha   90.00
_cell.angle_beta   90.00
_cell.angle_gamma   90.00
#
_symmetry.space_group_name_H-M   'P 1'
#
loop_
_entity.id
_entity.type
_entity.pdbx_description
1 polymer ?
#
loop_
_entity_poly.entity_id
_entity_poly.type
_entity_poly.pdbx_seq_one_letter_code
_entity_poly.pdbx_strand_id
1 'polypeptide(L)'
;MQNKKSIFAVQLEKFMKQIVIVALWLVGATLGFSQPVQPVNYADVESEISNPASKNYFPKLLEVYNTSPELLTPEQYRLLYYGFTFQEAYRPYDKNEQEAELASLMASNMDTMEDYEALAQKAKAILADDPFNLKMLYYLKNFNITLLRFEENIQIDRRFDGLIGAILSSGDGKSEESAFAINTISDEYMVIRAFGLKSTGQEYVGKTDYISLAENDFGIAGYYFDNARLMHVGTAQIGVETLDIQDEEIPEDAIEIGSKEEVNRFVPLGFEILAQEKGDVDGDGDSDWALVLRKEGEELLSNAAADDPEPRILMVLTRANDGLLDVAFRNEAAIPCIDCGGETDPFRSLTIGDGVLSIATLEAGLLITERVMEFAYNAEANRWLMQKDMLSSYKKGKEDKKQTLTETTEDFGEVALRDFQY
;
A
#
# COMPACT_ATOMS: atom_id res chain seq x y z
N MET A 1 55.07 66.00 -4.08
CA MET A 1 54.46 65.07 -3.09
C MET A 1 53.79 63.94 -3.86
N GLN A 2 54.48 62.85 -4.13
CA GLN A 2 53.91 61.68 -4.81
C GLN A 2 53.88 60.52 -3.81
N ASN A 3 52.66 60.08 -3.56
CA ASN A 3 52.27 59.15 -2.51
C ASN A 3 52.78 57.75 -2.87
N LYS A 4 53.95 57.35 -2.32
CA LYS A 4 54.40 55.95 -2.36
C LYS A 4 53.46 55.15 -1.44
N LYS A 5 52.35 54.64 -2.00
CA LYS A 5 51.64 53.51 -1.37
C LYS A 5 52.70 52.44 -1.08
N SER A 6 52.83 52.05 0.19
CA SER A 6 53.83 51.06 0.59
C SER A 6 53.63 49.79 -0.23
N ILE A 7 54.73 49.10 -0.58
CA ILE A 7 54.69 47.85 -1.32
C ILE A 7 53.72 46.84 -0.65
N PHE A 8 53.62 46.93 0.68
CA PHE A 8 52.66 46.19 1.49
C PHE A 8 51.20 46.48 1.15
N ALA A 9 50.82 47.75 0.95
CA ALA A 9 49.46 48.14 0.57
C ALA A 9 49.09 47.66 -0.84
N VAL A 10 50.05 47.63 -1.76
CA VAL A 10 49.85 47.12 -3.13
C VAL A 10 49.69 45.58 -3.12
N GLN A 11 50.48 44.87 -2.31
CA GLN A 11 50.32 43.43 -2.12
C GLN A 11 49.00 43.06 -1.44
N LEU A 12 48.57 43.86 -0.45
CA LEU A 12 47.30 43.65 0.25
C LEU A 12 46.09 43.89 -0.68
N GLU A 13 46.12 44.92 -1.53
CA GLU A 13 45.09 45.14 -2.57
C GLU A 13 45.03 43.99 -3.58
N LYS A 14 46.18 43.43 -3.98
CA LYS A 14 46.23 42.27 -4.88
C LYS A 14 45.66 41.02 -4.23
N PHE A 15 46.01 40.79 -2.95
CA PHE A 15 45.53 39.65 -2.17
C PHE A 15 44.02 39.75 -1.89
N MET A 16 43.51 40.94 -1.53
CA MET A 16 42.08 41.19 -1.36
C MET A 16 41.30 41.02 -2.68
N LYS A 17 41.83 41.46 -3.82
CA LYS A 17 41.18 41.22 -5.13
C LYS A 17 41.15 39.74 -5.49
N GLN A 18 42.20 38.98 -5.17
CA GLN A 18 42.21 37.52 -5.36
C GLN A 18 41.20 36.82 -4.44
N ILE A 19 41.07 37.25 -3.17
CA ILE A 19 40.05 36.75 -2.24
C ILE A 19 38.63 37.08 -2.75
N VAL A 20 38.39 38.28 -3.28
CA VAL A 20 37.08 38.66 -3.83
C VAL A 20 36.74 37.83 -5.09
N ILE A 21 37.71 37.53 -5.95
CA ILE A 21 37.49 36.68 -7.14
C ILE A 21 37.22 35.22 -6.72
N VAL A 22 37.94 34.69 -5.73
CA VAL A 22 37.70 33.34 -5.19
C VAL A 22 36.34 33.27 -4.46
N ALA A 23 35.96 34.31 -3.73
CA ALA A 23 34.63 34.42 -3.11
C ALA A 23 33.50 34.52 -4.15
N LEU A 24 33.72 35.21 -5.28
CA LEU A 24 32.77 35.26 -6.40
C LEU A 24 32.63 33.89 -7.11
N TRP A 25 33.69 33.08 -7.17
CA TRP A 25 33.62 31.71 -7.67
C TRP A 25 32.89 30.76 -6.69
N LEU A 26 33.07 30.95 -5.38
CA LEU A 26 32.35 30.20 -4.34
C LEU A 26 30.85 30.55 -4.28
N VAL A 27 30.48 31.81 -4.54
CA VAL A 27 29.07 32.24 -4.64
C VAL A 27 28.43 31.80 -5.97
N GLY A 28 29.22 31.63 -7.03
CA GLY A 28 28.74 31.02 -8.29
C GLY A 28 28.43 29.52 -8.18
N ALA A 29 29.10 28.81 -7.25
CA ALA A 29 28.89 27.39 -7.00
C ALA A 29 27.66 27.07 -6.12
N THR A 30 26.99 28.08 -5.55
CA THR A 30 25.75 27.90 -4.78
C THR A 30 24.48 28.06 -5.62
N LEU A 31 24.61 28.31 -6.94
CA LEU A 31 23.53 27.98 -7.87
C LEU A 31 23.64 26.48 -8.15
N GLY A 32 23.24 25.68 -7.16
CA GLY A 32 23.03 24.25 -7.36
C GLY A 32 22.09 24.10 -8.55
N PHE A 33 22.56 23.40 -9.59
CA PHE A 33 21.72 22.92 -10.67
C PHE A 33 20.76 21.86 -10.11
N SER A 34 19.82 22.27 -9.27
CA SER A 34 18.59 21.51 -9.13
C SER A 34 17.89 21.68 -10.47
N GLN A 35 17.76 20.61 -11.25
CA GLN A 35 16.79 20.63 -12.33
C GLN A 35 15.45 21.04 -11.70
N PRO A 36 14.72 21.99 -12.32
CA PRO A 36 13.44 22.39 -11.78
C PRO A 36 12.54 21.16 -11.76
N VAL A 37 11.88 20.94 -10.62
CA VAL A 37 10.79 19.96 -10.51
C VAL A 37 9.78 20.28 -11.60
N GLN A 38 9.48 19.28 -12.44
CA GLN A 38 8.60 19.43 -13.59
C GLN A 38 7.50 18.37 -13.51
N PRO A 39 6.26 18.77 -13.16
CA PRO A 39 5.10 17.88 -13.23
C PRO A 39 5.01 17.16 -14.58
N VAL A 40 4.47 15.95 -14.59
CA VAL A 40 4.41 15.13 -15.80
C VAL A 40 3.29 15.63 -16.71
N ASN A 41 3.65 16.05 -17.93
CA ASN A 41 2.67 16.30 -18.99
C ASN A 41 2.61 15.08 -19.91
N TYR A 42 1.64 14.19 -19.65
CA TYR A 42 1.49 12.95 -20.40
C TYR A 42 1.18 13.15 -21.89
N ALA A 43 0.50 14.24 -22.27
CA ALA A 43 0.24 14.55 -23.68
C ALA A 43 1.53 14.92 -24.44
N ASP A 44 2.43 15.68 -23.79
CA ASP A 44 3.74 16.01 -24.37
C ASP A 44 4.60 14.74 -24.48
N VAL A 45 4.60 13.90 -23.43
CA VAL A 45 5.30 12.61 -23.43
C VAL A 45 4.83 11.74 -24.60
N GLU A 46 3.52 11.55 -24.75
CA GLU A 46 2.92 10.74 -25.82
C GLU A 46 3.31 11.26 -27.21
N SER A 47 3.20 12.57 -27.43
CA SER A 47 3.55 13.20 -28.70
C SER A 47 5.03 12.98 -29.06
N GLU A 48 5.91 13.12 -28.07
CA GLU A 48 7.36 13.03 -28.27
C GLU A 48 7.82 11.59 -28.57
N ILE A 49 7.20 10.60 -27.91
CA ILE A 49 7.58 9.18 -28.02
C ILE A 49 6.90 8.44 -29.18
N SER A 50 5.81 8.97 -29.73
CA SER A 50 5.02 8.29 -30.77
C SER A 50 5.53 8.52 -32.20
N ASN A 51 6.42 9.49 -32.41
CA ASN A 51 6.91 9.85 -33.75
C ASN A 51 8.13 9.00 -34.17
N PRO A 52 8.03 8.10 -35.17
CA PRO A 52 9.14 7.24 -35.59
C PRO A 52 10.36 7.99 -36.15
N ALA A 53 10.17 9.23 -36.63
CA ALA A 53 11.25 10.08 -37.11
C ALA A 53 12.00 10.78 -35.96
N SER A 54 11.41 10.87 -34.77
CA SER A 54 12.05 11.47 -33.60
C SER A 54 13.22 10.62 -33.10
N LYS A 55 14.21 11.28 -32.50
CA LYS A 55 15.24 10.63 -31.69
C LYS A 55 14.68 10.07 -30.38
N ASN A 56 13.52 10.56 -29.97
CA ASN A 56 12.82 10.19 -28.74
C ASN A 56 11.73 9.12 -28.97
N TYR A 57 11.65 8.55 -30.17
CA TYR A 57 10.72 7.45 -30.46
C TYR A 57 10.92 6.30 -29.46
N PHE A 58 9.84 5.84 -28.83
CA PHE A 58 9.93 4.91 -27.68
C PHE A 58 10.80 3.67 -27.96
N PRO A 59 10.61 2.91 -29.06
CA PRO A 59 11.49 1.78 -29.38
C PRO A 59 12.97 2.10 -29.49
N LYS A 60 13.35 3.29 -30.00
CA LYS A 60 14.76 3.69 -30.10
C LYS A 60 15.33 4.01 -28.72
N LEU A 61 14.56 4.70 -27.89
CA LEU A 61 14.98 4.98 -26.51
C LEU A 61 15.14 3.68 -25.73
N LEU A 62 14.22 2.71 -25.89
CA LEU A 62 14.27 1.43 -25.21
C LEU A 62 15.48 0.59 -25.66
N GLU A 63 15.84 0.63 -26.94
CA GLU A 63 17.05 0.01 -27.46
C GLU A 63 18.31 0.59 -26.79
N VAL A 64 18.41 1.93 -26.72
CA VAL A 64 19.54 2.59 -26.05
C VAL A 64 19.55 2.29 -24.55
N TYR A 65 18.40 2.28 -23.88
CA TYR A 65 18.27 1.90 -22.47
C TYR A 65 18.81 0.50 -22.18
N ASN A 66 18.54 -0.46 -23.06
CA ASN A 66 18.97 -1.84 -22.88
C ASN A 66 20.44 -2.10 -23.26
N THR A 67 21.05 -1.27 -24.12
CA THR A 67 22.39 -1.53 -24.68
C THR A 67 23.46 -0.54 -24.24
N SER A 68 23.10 0.72 -24.01
CA SER A 68 24.02 1.82 -23.66
C SER A 68 23.29 2.88 -22.82
N PRO A 69 22.76 2.52 -21.63
CA PRO A 69 21.94 3.41 -20.79
C PRO A 69 22.65 4.72 -20.43
N GLU A 70 23.98 4.74 -20.34
CA GLU A 70 24.79 5.93 -20.08
C GLU A 70 24.68 7.03 -21.15
N LEU A 71 24.16 6.71 -22.34
CA LEU A 71 23.92 7.67 -23.42
C LEU A 71 22.58 8.41 -23.29
N LEU A 72 21.69 7.94 -22.42
CA LEU A 72 20.41 8.57 -22.18
C LEU A 72 20.58 9.81 -21.30
N THR A 73 19.93 10.88 -21.73
CA THR A 73 19.79 12.09 -20.92
C THR A 73 18.69 11.93 -19.86
N PRO A 74 18.69 12.72 -18.77
CA PRO A 74 17.61 12.68 -17.77
C PRO A 74 16.22 12.85 -18.39
N GLU A 75 16.08 13.73 -19.39
CA GLU A 75 14.83 13.92 -20.11
C GLU A 75 14.40 12.66 -20.89
N GLN A 76 15.35 11.95 -21.50
CA GLN A 76 15.04 10.70 -22.18
C GLN A 76 14.65 9.57 -21.20
N TYR A 77 15.20 9.58 -19.99
CA TYR A 77 14.72 8.70 -18.92
C TYR A 77 13.30 9.05 -18.48
N ARG A 78 12.95 10.35 -18.35
CA ARG A 78 11.54 10.77 -18.15
C ARG A 78 10.62 10.23 -19.24
N LEU A 79 11.00 10.44 -20.50
CA LEU A 79 10.22 9.97 -21.66
C LEU A 79 10.08 8.45 -21.68
N LEU A 80 11.13 7.71 -21.31
CA LEU A 80 11.09 6.26 -21.21
C LEU A 80 10.16 5.78 -20.09
N TYR A 81 10.36 6.28 -18.88
CA TYR A 81 9.61 5.85 -17.72
C TYR A 81 8.13 6.19 -17.90
N TYR A 82 7.76 7.47 -18.01
CA TYR A 82 6.35 7.87 -18.13
C TYR A 82 5.72 7.42 -19.46
N GLY A 83 6.52 7.34 -20.53
CA GLY A 83 6.07 6.86 -21.83
C GLY A 83 5.76 5.37 -21.87
N PHE A 84 6.26 4.58 -20.90
CA PHE A 84 5.94 3.17 -20.81
C PHE A 84 4.45 2.93 -20.63
N THR A 85 3.76 3.84 -19.94
CA THR A 85 2.30 3.75 -19.70
C THR A 85 1.47 3.75 -20.98
N PHE A 86 2.02 4.18 -22.13
CA PHE A 86 1.35 4.13 -23.42
C PHE A 86 1.61 2.84 -24.21
N GLN A 87 2.48 1.96 -23.71
CA GLN A 87 2.88 0.76 -24.41
C GLN A 87 1.96 -0.41 -24.04
N GLU A 88 1.66 -1.27 -25.01
CA GLU A 88 0.87 -2.47 -24.78
C GLU A 88 1.49 -3.38 -23.70
N ALA A 89 2.82 -3.38 -23.58
CA ALA A 89 3.57 -4.17 -22.61
C ALA A 89 3.49 -3.65 -21.17
N TYR A 90 3.02 -2.44 -20.92
CA TYR A 90 2.80 -1.95 -19.56
C TYR A 90 1.67 -2.76 -18.93
N ARG A 91 1.93 -3.44 -17.82
CA ARG A 91 0.99 -4.32 -17.10
C ARG A 91 1.28 -4.30 -15.59
N PRO A 92 0.95 -3.20 -14.89
CA PRO A 92 1.41 -2.98 -13.51
C PRO A 92 0.74 -3.89 -12.46
N TYR A 93 -0.38 -4.55 -12.81
CA TYR A 93 -1.14 -5.43 -11.90
C TYR A 93 -1.05 -6.92 -12.26
N ASP A 94 -0.33 -7.28 -13.33
CA ASP A 94 -0.19 -8.67 -13.72
C ASP A 94 0.56 -9.44 -12.62
N LYS A 95 -0.01 -10.59 -12.23
CA LYS A 95 0.66 -11.48 -11.28
C LYS A 95 1.93 -12.02 -11.90
N ASN A 96 3.06 -11.57 -11.40
CA ASN A 96 4.35 -12.05 -11.87
C ASN A 96 4.75 -13.32 -11.10
N GLU A 97 4.36 -14.49 -11.62
CA GLU A 97 4.76 -15.80 -11.08
C GLU A 97 6.29 -15.93 -10.94
N GLN A 98 7.05 -15.29 -11.84
CA GLN A 98 8.51 -15.30 -11.80
C GLN A 98 9.05 -14.54 -10.58
N GLU A 99 8.41 -13.45 -10.15
CA GLU A 99 8.75 -12.73 -8.92
C GLU A 99 8.43 -13.55 -7.66
N ALA A 100 7.29 -14.25 -7.64
CA ALA A 100 6.93 -15.13 -6.52
C ALA A 100 7.93 -16.29 -6.38
N GLU A 101 8.33 -16.89 -7.49
CA GLU A 101 9.38 -17.91 -7.51
C GLU A 101 10.75 -17.35 -7.08
N LEU A 102 11.13 -16.14 -7.53
CA LEU A 102 12.36 -15.47 -7.07
C LEU A 102 12.31 -15.25 -5.55
N ALA A 103 11.17 -14.81 -5.01
CA ALA A 103 10.98 -14.63 -3.57
C ALA A 103 11.10 -15.95 -2.80
N SER A 104 10.56 -17.04 -3.34
CA SER A 104 10.71 -18.39 -2.79
C SER A 104 12.17 -18.85 -2.76
N LEU A 105 12.91 -18.62 -3.86
CA LEU A 105 14.35 -18.88 -3.92
C LEU A 105 15.12 -18.07 -2.88
N MET A 106 14.79 -16.79 -2.69
CA MET A 106 15.39 -15.95 -1.65
C MET A 106 15.03 -16.39 -0.22
N ALA A 107 13.87 -17.04 -0.02
CA ALA A 107 13.47 -17.57 1.28
C ALA A 107 14.15 -18.91 1.61
N SER A 108 14.61 -19.65 0.60
CA SER A 108 15.49 -20.81 0.81
C SER A 108 16.90 -20.34 1.22
N ASN A 109 17.59 -21.08 2.09
CA ASN A 109 18.93 -20.68 2.57
C ASN A 109 19.88 -20.40 1.40
N MET A 110 20.32 -19.14 1.26
CA MET A 110 21.19 -18.64 0.18
C MET A 110 22.66 -18.61 0.63
N ASP A 111 23.34 -19.75 0.54
CA ASP A 111 24.70 -19.88 1.08
C ASP A 111 25.79 -19.98 0.01
N THR A 112 25.44 -20.18 -1.27
CA THR A 112 26.42 -20.47 -2.32
C THR A 112 26.37 -19.48 -3.48
N MET A 113 27.50 -19.32 -4.18
CA MET A 113 27.58 -18.51 -5.41
C MET A 113 26.65 -19.04 -6.52
N GLU A 114 26.34 -20.33 -6.52
CA GLU A 114 25.40 -20.94 -7.47
C GLU A 114 23.96 -20.47 -7.21
N ASP A 115 23.57 -20.29 -5.94
CA ASP A 115 22.25 -19.74 -5.57
C ASP A 115 22.10 -18.30 -6.07
N TYR A 116 23.13 -17.46 -5.87
CA TYR A 116 23.14 -16.09 -6.38
C TYR A 116 23.15 -16.04 -7.92
N GLU A 117 23.78 -17.00 -8.58
CA GLU A 117 23.75 -17.12 -10.04
C GLU A 117 22.33 -17.38 -10.55
N ALA A 118 21.62 -18.32 -9.92
CA ALA A 118 20.23 -18.64 -10.25
C ALA A 118 19.31 -17.42 -10.04
N LEU A 119 19.48 -16.70 -8.92
CA LEU A 119 18.74 -15.47 -8.63
C LEU A 119 19.02 -14.36 -9.65
N ALA A 120 20.29 -14.17 -10.02
CA ALA A 120 20.68 -13.18 -11.03
C ALA A 120 20.09 -13.51 -12.41
N GLN A 121 20.10 -14.80 -12.81
CA GLN A 121 19.48 -15.24 -14.05
C GLN A 121 17.96 -15.02 -14.05
N LYS A 122 17.30 -15.32 -12.92
CA LYS A 122 15.86 -15.12 -12.78
C LYS A 122 15.47 -13.64 -12.80
N ALA A 123 16.21 -12.79 -12.10
CA ALA A 123 16.01 -11.34 -12.17
C ALA A 123 16.22 -10.78 -13.58
N LYS A 124 17.24 -11.26 -14.32
CA LYS A 124 17.47 -10.89 -15.73
C LYS A 124 16.31 -11.32 -16.64
N ALA A 125 15.72 -12.49 -16.40
CA ALA A 125 14.55 -12.95 -17.16
C ALA A 125 13.34 -12.05 -16.92
N ILE A 126 13.05 -11.69 -15.66
CA ILE A 126 11.97 -10.74 -15.34
C ILE A 126 12.21 -9.39 -16.01
N LEU A 127 13.45 -8.88 -15.98
CA LEU A 127 13.82 -7.60 -16.61
C LEU A 127 13.80 -7.62 -18.15
N ALA A 128 13.70 -8.80 -18.78
CA ALA A 128 13.49 -8.90 -20.22
C ALA A 128 12.04 -8.62 -20.60
N ASP A 129 11.10 -9.00 -19.73
CA ASP A 129 9.65 -8.79 -19.91
C ASP A 129 9.21 -7.43 -19.32
N ASP A 130 9.75 -7.07 -18.15
CA ASP A 130 9.47 -5.81 -17.44
C ASP A 130 10.77 -5.00 -17.25
N PRO A 131 11.21 -4.26 -18.29
CA PRO A 131 12.53 -3.60 -18.31
C PRO A 131 12.68 -2.44 -17.30
N PHE A 132 11.58 -1.95 -16.73
CA PHE A 132 11.56 -0.82 -15.79
C PHE A 132 11.25 -1.22 -14.35
N ASN A 133 11.22 -2.52 -14.04
CA ASN A 133 11.04 -3.03 -12.69
C ASN A 133 12.19 -2.60 -11.75
N LEU A 134 11.99 -1.52 -10.99
CA LEU A 134 13.00 -0.95 -10.10
C LEU A 134 13.45 -1.94 -9.01
N LYS A 135 12.52 -2.77 -8.53
CA LYS A 135 12.79 -3.81 -7.52
C LYS A 135 13.73 -4.88 -8.07
N MET A 136 13.50 -5.36 -9.30
CA MET A 136 14.39 -6.34 -9.94
C MET A 136 15.75 -5.74 -10.31
N LEU A 137 15.81 -4.48 -10.74
CA LEU A 137 17.07 -3.77 -10.95
C LEU A 137 17.88 -3.67 -9.64
N TYR A 138 17.21 -3.31 -8.54
CA TYR A 138 17.83 -3.24 -7.22
C TYR A 138 18.34 -4.62 -6.74
N TYR A 139 17.55 -5.68 -6.90
CA TYR A 139 17.99 -7.04 -6.53
C TYR A 139 19.15 -7.53 -7.38
N LEU A 140 19.06 -7.38 -8.70
CA LEU A 140 20.14 -7.78 -9.61
C LEU A 140 21.44 -7.04 -9.30
N LYS A 141 21.36 -5.75 -8.93
CA LYS A 141 22.51 -4.99 -8.46
C LYS A 141 23.20 -5.64 -7.26
N ASN A 142 22.42 -6.01 -6.25
CA ASN A 142 22.95 -6.68 -5.05
C ASN A 142 23.53 -8.06 -5.38
N PHE A 143 22.87 -8.85 -6.22
CA PHE A 143 23.37 -10.17 -6.63
C PHE A 143 24.68 -10.05 -7.41
N ASN A 144 24.78 -9.10 -8.35
CA ASN A 144 26.00 -8.87 -9.12
C ASN A 144 27.18 -8.44 -8.24
N ILE A 145 26.96 -7.65 -7.19
CA ILE A 145 28.00 -7.30 -6.22
C ILE A 145 28.53 -8.55 -5.52
N THR A 146 27.65 -9.43 -5.04
CA THR A 146 28.03 -10.70 -4.40
C THR A 146 28.79 -11.62 -5.37
N LEU A 147 28.36 -11.67 -6.64
CA LEU A 147 28.99 -12.44 -7.71
C LEU A 147 30.25 -11.77 -8.29
N LEU A 148 30.65 -10.60 -7.79
CA LEU A 148 31.79 -9.80 -8.28
C LEU A 148 31.69 -9.38 -9.77
N ARG A 149 30.47 -9.24 -10.30
CA ARG A 149 30.15 -8.84 -11.69
C ARG A 149 30.07 -7.32 -11.85
N PHE A 150 31.12 -6.61 -11.47
CA PHE A 150 31.11 -5.14 -11.42
C PHE A 150 30.86 -4.48 -12.80
N GLU A 151 31.41 -5.03 -13.88
CA GLU A 151 31.22 -4.46 -15.23
C GLU A 151 29.77 -4.55 -15.71
N GLU A 152 29.13 -5.71 -15.52
CA GLU A 152 27.69 -5.87 -15.79
C GLU A 152 26.87 -4.93 -14.91
N ASN A 153 27.30 -4.75 -13.66
CA ASN A 153 26.58 -3.93 -12.69
C ASN A 153 26.52 -2.44 -13.07
N ILE A 154 27.53 -1.91 -13.76
CA ILE A 154 27.56 -0.50 -14.17
C ILE A 154 26.32 -0.14 -15.01
N GLN A 155 25.92 -1.01 -15.94
CA GLN A 155 24.74 -0.75 -16.77
C GLN A 155 23.44 -0.83 -15.97
N ILE A 156 23.35 -1.80 -15.04
CA ILE A 156 22.19 -1.95 -14.15
C ILE A 156 22.05 -0.75 -13.22
N ASP A 157 23.16 -0.28 -12.65
CA ASP A 157 23.22 0.94 -11.85
C ASP A 157 22.73 2.15 -12.65
N ARG A 158 23.20 2.32 -13.89
CA ARG A 158 22.75 3.42 -14.77
C ARG A 158 21.26 3.37 -15.05
N ARG A 159 20.71 2.19 -15.30
CA ARG A 159 19.27 2.00 -15.50
C ARG A 159 18.49 2.37 -14.24
N PHE A 160 18.88 1.84 -13.09
CA PHE A 160 18.24 2.13 -11.80
C PHE A 160 18.28 3.63 -11.47
N ASP A 161 19.46 4.24 -11.50
CA ASP A 161 19.65 5.65 -11.18
C ASP A 161 18.90 6.58 -12.15
N GLY A 162 18.87 6.22 -13.44
CA GLY A 162 18.15 6.99 -14.45
C GLY A 162 16.63 6.96 -14.25
N LEU A 163 16.07 5.81 -13.89
CA LEU A 163 14.64 5.66 -13.59
C LEU A 163 14.25 6.35 -12.27
N ILE A 164 15.07 6.21 -11.21
CA ILE A 164 14.88 6.98 -9.97
C ILE A 164 14.95 8.48 -10.29
N GLY A 165 15.93 8.92 -11.09
CA GLY A 165 16.04 10.30 -11.54
C GLY A 165 14.81 10.80 -12.31
N ALA A 166 14.19 9.95 -13.13
CA ALA A 166 12.93 10.27 -13.79
C ALA A 166 11.79 10.51 -12.79
N ILE A 167 11.63 9.64 -11.78
CA ILE A 167 10.62 9.83 -10.74
C ILE A 167 10.86 11.12 -9.95
N LEU A 168 12.10 11.33 -9.50
CA LEU A 168 12.48 12.52 -8.72
C LEU A 168 12.40 13.83 -9.51
N SER A 169 12.29 13.77 -10.85
CA SER A 169 12.08 14.97 -11.67
C SER A 169 10.63 15.46 -11.69
N SER A 170 9.67 14.63 -11.27
CA SER A 170 8.23 14.96 -11.31
C SER A 170 7.75 15.81 -10.15
N GLY A 171 8.38 15.64 -8.99
CA GLY A 171 7.96 16.19 -7.71
C GLY A 171 9.14 16.28 -6.75
N ASP A 172 8.91 16.80 -5.54
CA ASP A 172 9.83 16.63 -4.40
C ASP A 172 9.24 15.76 -3.27
N GLY A 173 7.98 15.33 -3.44
CA GLY A 173 7.24 14.45 -2.56
C GLY A 173 6.86 15.06 -1.23
N LYS A 174 6.97 16.38 -1.01
CA LYS A 174 6.74 16.97 0.33
C LYS A 174 5.31 17.43 0.57
N SER A 175 4.49 17.49 -0.48
CA SER A 175 3.05 17.75 -0.43
C SER A 175 2.34 16.98 -1.54
N GLU A 176 1.01 16.92 -1.48
CA GLU A 176 0.18 16.33 -2.54
C GLU A 176 0.45 16.98 -3.91
N GLU A 177 0.62 18.31 -3.98
CA GLU A 177 0.86 19.03 -5.23
C GLU A 177 2.26 18.83 -5.82
N SER A 178 3.18 18.31 -5.01
CA SER A 178 4.57 18.05 -5.36
C SER A 178 4.92 16.57 -5.28
N ALA A 179 3.91 15.70 -5.23
CA ALA A 179 4.06 14.26 -5.12
C ALA A 179 4.90 13.67 -6.26
N PHE A 180 5.64 12.60 -5.97
CA PHE A 180 6.40 11.88 -6.98
C PHE A 180 5.47 11.04 -7.85
N ALA A 181 5.39 11.37 -9.15
CA ALA A 181 4.61 10.58 -10.09
C ALA A 181 5.30 9.23 -10.38
N ILE A 182 4.54 8.15 -10.19
CA ILE A 182 5.01 6.76 -10.34
C ILE A 182 4.18 5.98 -11.35
N ASN A 183 4.76 4.88 -11.84
CA ASN A 183 4.09 3.94 -12.74
C ASN A 183 3.71 2.62 -12.06
N THR A 184 4.25 2.28 -10.89
CA THR A 184 3.87 1.08 -10.14
C THR A 184 3.94 1.35 -8.64
N ILE A 185 3.09 0.71 -7.83
CA ILE A 185 3.13 0.84 -6.35
C ILE A 185 4.50 0.42 -5.78
N SER A 186 5.15 -0.58 -6.40
CA SER A 186 6.48 -1.02 -6.00
C SER A 186 7.53 0.10 -6.08
N ASP A 187 7.36 1.07 -6.99
CA ASP A 187 8.31 2.15 -7.20
C ASP A 187 8.36 3.12 -6.01
N GLU A 188 7.27 3.29 -5.27
CA GLU A 188 7.23 4.15 -4.06
C GLU A 188 8.25 3.67 -3.03
N TYR A 189 8.22 2.37 -2.74
CA TYR A 189 9.15 1.71 -1.83
C TYR A 189 10.59 1.73 -2.37
N MET A 190 10.77 1.70 -3.70
CA MET A 190 12.10 1.80 -4.30
C MET A 190 12.69 3.20 -4.21
N VAL A 191 11.87 4.26 -4.33
CA VAL A 191 12.30 5.64 -4.08
C VAL A 191 12.71 5.83 -2.62
N ILE A 192 11.88 5.38 -1.67
CA ILE A 192 12.23 5.43 -0.24
C ILE A 192 13.54 4.70 0.05
N ARG A 193 13.73 3.51 -0.56
CA ARG A 193 14.96 2.73 -0.44
C ARG A 193 16.16 3.43 -1.08
N ALA A 194 15.97 4.11 -2.22
CA ALA A 194 17.03 4.87 -2.89
C ALA A 194 17.51 6.06 -2.04
N PHE A 195 16.63 6.63 -1.22
CA PHE A 195 17.01 7.62 -0.20
C PHE A 195 17.72 7.03 1.02
N GLY A 196 17.83 5.70 1.12
CA GLY A 196 18.36 5.02 2.30
C GLY A 196 17.43 5.10 3.51
N LEU A 197 16.14 5.32 3.28
CA LEU A 197 15.12 5.48 4.31
C LEU A 197 14.30 4.19 4.47
N LYS A 198 13.54 4.12 5.57
CA LYS A 198 12.70 2.98 5.90
C LYS A 198 11.26 3.45 6.10
N SER A 199 10.33 2.82 5.39
CA SER A 199 8.90 3.05 5.58
C SER A 199 8.40 2.39 6.87
N THR A 200 7.39 3.01 7.48
CA THR A 200 6.70 2.51 8.70
C THR A 200 5.20 2.36 8.50
N GLY A 201 4.63 3.04 7.51
CA GLY A 201 3.22 2.96 7.16
C GLY A 201 3.00 3.62 5.81
N GLN A 202 1.84 3.35 5.24
CA GLN A 202 1.33 3.98 4.05
C GLN A 202 -0.10 4.39 4.35
N GLU A 203 -0.47 5.56 3.88
CA GLU A 203 -1.82 6.09 3.90
C GLU A 203 -2.03 6.84 2.61
N TYR A 204 -3.25 6.90 2.09
CA TYR A 204 -3.53 7.77 0.96
C TYR A 204 -4.09 9.09 1.47
N VAL A 205 -3.61 10.18 0.92
CA VAL A 205 -3.96 11.52 1.33
C VAL A 205 -4.41 12.26 0.06
N GLY A 206 -5.70 12.61 0.05
CA GLY A 206 -6.35 13.27 -1.08
C GLY A 206 -6.37 12.43 -2.35
N LYS A 207 -5.39 12.64 -3.24
CA LYS A 207 -5.23 11.87 -4.50
C LYS A 207 -3.88 11.17 -4.61
N THR A 208 -3.13 11.09 -3.52
CA THR A 208 -1.73 10.64 -3.50
C THR A 208 -1.51 9.62 -2.40
N ASP A 209 -0.56 8.72 -2.59
CA ASP A 209 -0.06 7.83 -1.54
C ASP A 209 0.99 8.55 -0.70
N TYR A 210 0.79 8.66 0.61
CA TYR A 210 1.79 9.13 1.57
C TYR A 210 2.45 7.96 2.30
N ILE A 211 3.76 7.81 2.10
CA ILE A 211 4.56 6.82 2.83
C ILE A 211 5.20 7.48 4.04
N SER A 212 4.76 7.06 5.23
CA SER A 212 5.38 7.42 6.50
C SER A 212 6.73 6.75 6.68
N LEU A 213 7.68 7.47 7.26
CA LEU A 213 9.06 7.03 7.47
C LEU A 213 9.41 6.87 8.94
N ALA A 214 10.30 5.92 9.21
CA ALA A 214 10.95 5.82 10.50
C ALA A 214 11.75 7.09 10.81
N GLU A 215 11.98 7.35 12.10
CA GLU A 215 12.87 8.43 12.54
C GLU A 215 14.22 8.34 11.80
N ASN A 216 14.63 9.45 11.20
CA ASN A 216 15.78 9.53 10.32
C ASN A 216 16.54 10.85 10.50
N ASP A 217 17.80 10.85 10.09
CA ASP A 217 18.72 11.97 10.26
C ASP A 217 18.29 13.25 9.51
N PHE A 218 17.32 13.14 8.59
CA PHE A 218 16.79 14.28 7.82
C PHE A 218 15.55 14.91 8.46
N GLY A 219 14.95 14.27 9.47
CA GLY A 219 13.73 14.76 10.12
C GLY A 219 12.50 14.77 9.20
N ILE A 220 12.49 13.93 8.16
CA ILE A 220 11.40 13.84 7.18
C ILE A 220 10.41 12.78 7.65
N ALA A 221 9.14 13.17 7.83
CA ALA A 221 8.10 12.27 8.32
C ALA A 221 7.58 11.30 7.25
N GLY A 222 7.64 11.70 5.98
CA GLY A 222 7.14 10.91 4.87
C GLY A 222 7.22 11.63 3.54
N TYR A 223 6.79 10.94 2.48
CA TYR A 223 6.71 11.48 1.13
C TYR A 223 5.40 11.11 0.45
N TYR A 224 4.89 12.01 -0.38
CA TYR A 224 3.71 11.84 -1.23
C TYR A 224 4.09 11.30 -2.62
N PHE A 225 3.27 10.40 -3.15
CA PHE A 225 3.41 9.72 -4.43
C PHE A 225 2.10 9.87 -5.24
N ASP A 226 2.22 10.31 -6.48
CA ASP A 226 1.08 10.43 -7.40
C ASP A 226 0.95 9.14 -8.21
N ASN A 227 -0.11 8.39 -7.91
CA ASN A 227 -0.46 7.14 -8.56
C ASN A 227 -1.59 7.29 -9.61
N ALA A 228 -2.03 8.52 -9.92
CA ALA A 228 -3.23 8.76 -10.74
C ALA A 228 -3.11 8.15 -12.14
N ARG A 229 -1.94 8.25 -12.80
CA ARG A 229 -1.70 7.63 -14.11
C ARG A 229 -1.70 6.10 -14.03
N LEU A 230 -1.09 5.54 -12.98
CA LEU A 230 -1.07 4.11 -12.73
C LEU A 230 -2.49 3.60 -12.59
N MET A 231 -3.30 4.24 -11.74
CA MET A 231 -4.71 3.90 -11.60
C MET A 231 -5.39 4.00 -12.95
N HIS A 232 -5.29 5.16 -13.63
CA HIS A 232 -6.01 5.41 -14.89
C HIS A 232 -5.74 4.35 -15.98
N VAL A 233 -4.47 4.07 -16.25
CA VAL A 233 -4.10 3.20 -17.37
C VAL A 233 -3.94 1.74 -16.95
N GLY A 234 -3.42 1.49 -15.75
CA GLY A 234 -3.16 0.14 -15.26
C GLY A 234 -4.45 -0.62 -15.02
N THR A 235 -5.48 0.01 -14.43
CA THR A 235 -6.73 -0.70 -14.14
C THR A 235 -7.51 -0.96 -15.43
N ALA A 236 -7.44 -0.04 -16.40
CA ALA A 236 -8.10 -0.20 -17.69
C ALA A 236 -7.68 -1.50 -18.42
N GLN A 237 -6.44 -1.95 -18.22
CA GLN A 237 -5.91 -3.17 -18.83
C GLN A 237 -6.44 -4.47 -18.24
N ILE A 238 -6.88 -4.45 -16.98
CA ILE A 238 -7.54 -5.58 -16.32
C ILE A 238 -9.07 -5.51 -16.45
N GLY A 239 -9.57 -4.69 -17.39
CA GLY A 239 -11.00 -4.49 -17.62
C GLY A 239 -11.67 -3.57 -16.60
N VAL A 240 -10.89 -2.84 -15.81
CA VAL A 240 -11.38 -1.87 -14.81
C VAL A 240 -11.16 -0.47 -15.37
N GLU A 241 -12.15 0.06 -16.10
CA GLU A 241 -12.07 1.45 -16.54
C GLU A 241 -12.01 2.38 -15.32
N THR A 242 -10.94 3.16 -15.20
CA THR A 242 -11.00 4.32 -14.30
C THR A 242 -11.96 5.31 -14.90
N LEU A 243 -13.01 5.62 -14.14
CA LEU A 243 -13.75 6.85 -14.34
C LEU A 243 -12.79 8.00 -14.07
N ASP A 244 -12.26 8.61 -15.13
CA ASP A 244 -11.89 10.01 -15.06
C ASP A 244 -13.18 10.71 -14.62
N ILE A 245 -13.22 11.16 -13.37
CA ILE A 245 -14.35 11.95 -12.86
C ILE A 245 -14.27 13.34 -13.52
N GLN A 246 -14.65 13.38 -14.78
CA GLN A 246 -15.36 14.49 -15.38
C GLN A 246 -16.82 14.04 -15.39
N ASP A 247 -17.65 14.73 -14.62
CA ASP A 247 -19.10 14.60 -14.54
C ASP A 247 -19.75 13.78 -15.68
N GLU A 248 -20.16 12.52 -15.41
CA GLU A 248 -21.43 11.86 -15.85
C GLU A 248 -21.38 10.31 -15.82
N GLU A 249 -22.41 9.74 -15.18
CA GLU A 249 -22.97 8.36 -15.20
C GLU A 249 -22.06 7.12 -14.96
N ILE A 250 -22.32 6.46 -13.81
CA ILE A 250 -21.70 5.24 -13.28
C ILE A 250 -22.04 4.00 -14.16
N PRO A 251 -21.07 3.14 -14.55
CA PRO A 251 -21.32 1.90 -15.29
C PRO A 251 -22.21 0.91 -14.53
N GLU A 252 -23.06 0.16 -15.25
CA GLU A 252 -24.01 -0.82 -14.66
C GLU A 252 -23.35 -1.98 -13.90
N ASP A 253 -22.05 -2.24 -14.12
CA ASP A 253 -21.27 -3.32 -13.53
C ASP A 253 -20.10 -2.85 -12.64
N ALA A 254 -19.98 -1.55 -12.41
CA ALA A 254 -19.02 -1.01 -11.44
C ALA A 254 -19.48 -1.36 -10.01
N ILE A 255 -18.59 -1.97 -9.22
CA ILE A 255 -18.82 -2.17 -7.79
C ILE A 255 -18.72 -0.80 -7.12
N GLU A 256 -19.85 -0.26 -6.72
CA GLU A 256 -19.94 1.02 -6.00
C GLU A 256 -19.15 0.91 -4.67
N ILE A 257 -18.25 1.87 -4.43
CA ILE A 257 -17.49 1.92 -3.18
C ILE A 257 -18.46 2.09 -2.01
N GLY A 258 -18.35 1.22 -1.01
CA GLY A 258 -19.28 1.14 0.10
C GLY A 258 -20.59 0.43 -0.23
N SER A 259 -20.71 -0.25 -1.38
CA SER A 259 -21.81 -1.16 -1.70
C SER A 259 -21.60 -2.53 -1.06
N LYS A 260 -22.65 -3.37 -1.07
CA LYS A 260 -22.58 -4.72 -0.54
C LYS A 260 -21.65 -5.62 -1.34
N GLU A 261 -21.41 -5.29 -2.60
CA GLU A 261 -20.59 -6.06 -3.54
C GLU A 261 -19.08 -5.85 -3.29
N GLU A 262 -18.69 -4.73 -2.68
CA GLU A 262 -17.29 -4.40 -2.36
C GLU A 262 -16.62 -5.42 -1.42
N VAL A 263 -17.39 -5.96 -0.47
CA VAL A 263 -16.88 -6.89 0.55
C VAL A 263 -16.71 -8.31 0.05
N ASN A 264 -17.31 -8.66 -1.10
CA ASN A 264 -17.28 -10.03 -1.64
C ASN A 264 -15.87 -10.52 -1.93
N ARG A 265 -14.93 -9.62 -2.26
CA ARG A 265 -13.52 -9.96 -2.52
C ARG A 265 -12.76 -10.48 -1.29
N PHE A 266 -13.26 -10.25 -0.08
CA PHE A 266 -12.63 -10.70 1.18
C PHE A 266 -13.14 -12.05 1.67
N VAL A 267 -14.22 -12.55 1.06
CA VAL A 267 -14.82 -13.85 1.37
C VAL A 267 -13.93 -14.96 0.81
N PRO A 268 -13.35 -15.83 1.65
CA PRO A 268 -12.52 -16.93 1.17
C PRO A 268 -13.32 -17.93 0.34
N LEU A 269 -12.66 -18.63 -0.58
CA LEU A 269 -13.31 -19.69 -1.37
C LEU A 269 -13.92 -20.76 -0.44
N GLY A 270 -15.18 -21.13 -0.69
CA GLY A 270 -15.93 -22.09 0.13
C GLY A 270 -16.58 -21.48 1.37
N PHE A 271 -16.63 -20.16 1.49
CA PHE A 271 -17.37 -19.43 2.50
C PHE A 271 -18.43 -18.53 1.86
N GLU A 272 -19.50 -18.23 2.60
CA GLU A 272 -20.53 -17.27 2.25
C GLU A 272 -20.80 -16.28 3.40
N ILE A 273 -21.32 -15.10 3.07
CA ILE A 273 -21.66 -14.06 4.04
C ILE A 273 -22.98 -14.44 4.72
N LEU A 274 -22.93 -14.71 6.03
CA LEU A 274 -24.10 -14.93 6.87
C LEU A 274 -24.74 -13.60 7.30
N ALA A 275 -23.91 -12.60 7.64
CA ALA A 275 -24.35 -11.24 7.94
C ALA A 275 -23.26 -10.23 7.58
N GLN A 276 -23.68 -9.02 7.23
CA GLN A 276 -22.78 -7.89 6.99
C GLN A 276 -23.42 -6.60 7.48
N GLU A 277 -22.60 -5.73 8.06
CA GLU A 277 -23.01 -4.42 8.50
C GLU A 277 -21.99 -3.38 8.11
N LYS A 278 -22.49 -2.19 7.76
CA LYS A 278 -21.69 -1.05 7.36
C LYS A 278 -21.80 0.03 8.42
N GLY A 279 -20.68 0.62 8.79
CA GLY A 279 -20.63 1.75 9.71
C GLY A 279 -19.20 2.04 10.12
N ASP A 280 -18.94 3.25 10.59
CA ASP A 280 -17.66 3.67 11.17
C ASP A 280 -17.44 2.91 12.49
N VAL A 281 -16.47 1.99 12.51
CA VAL A 281 -16.25 1.06 13.63
C VAL A 281 -14.96 1.36 14.39
N ASP A 282 -14.02 2.11 13.80
CA ASP A 282 -12.84 2.62 14.49
C ASP A 282 -12.87 4.13 14.80
N GLY A 283 -13.90 4.84 14.35
CA GLY A 283 -14.13 6.25 14.66
C GLY A 283 -13.30 7.20 13.80
N ASP A 284 -12.79 6.74 12.65
CA ASP A 284 -12.02 7.57 11.71
C ASP A 284 -12.91 8.44 10.79
N GLY A 285 -14.22 8.16 10.78
CA GLY A 285 -15.23 8.87 9.99
C GLY A 285 -15.49 8.28 8.61
N ASP A 286 -14.76 7.24 8.22
CA ASP A 286 -14.97 6.46 7.01
C ASP A 286 -15.92 5.28 7.26
N SER A 287 -16.45 4.70 6.17
CA SER A 287 -17.37 3.57 6.28
C SER A 287 -16.65 2.23 6.24
N ASP A 288 -16.65 1.57 7.40
CA ASP A 288 -16.12 0.22 7.59
C ASP A 288 -17.18 -0.86 7.40
N TRP A 289 -16.74 -2.11 7.47
CA TRP A 289 -17.60 -3.28 7.42
C TRP A 289 -17.29 -4.28 8.53
N ALA A 290 -18.32 -4.87 9.10
CA ALA A 290 -18.21 -6.11 9.86
C ALA A 290 -18.96 -7.21 9.13
N LEU A 291 -18.33 -8.39 9.00
CA LEU A 291 -18.85 -9.55 8.31
C LEU A 291 -18.88 -10.74 9.27
N VAL A 292 -19.93 -11.54 9.18
CA VAL A 292 -19.95 -12.91 9.70
C VAL A 292 -19.96 -13.85 8.51
N LEU A 293 -18.92 -14.68 8.41
CA LEU A 293 -18.79 -15.68 7.36
C LEU A 293 -19.07 -17.07 7.91
N ARG A 294 -19.74 -17.88 7.10
CA ARG A 294 -19.91 -19.32 7.33
C ARG A 294 -19.35 -20.11 6.17
N LYS A 295 -18.96 -21.35 6.43
CA LYS A 295 -18.53 -22.27 5.38
C LYS A 295 -19.75 -22.75 4.59
N GLU A 296 -19.59 -22.89 3.28
CA GLU A 296 -20.63 -23.47 2.44
C GLU A 296 -20.95 -24.90 2.93
N GLY A 297 -22.23 -25.14 3.24
CA GLY A 297 -22.69 -26.41 3.78
C GLY A 297 -22.40 -26.63 5.27
N GLU A 298 -22.21 -25.56 6.07
CA GLU A 298 -21.98 -25.66 7.52
C GLU A 298 -23.01 -26.56 8.24
N GLU A 299 -24.25 -26.62 7.76
CA GLU A 299 -25.31 -27.46 8.31
C GLU A 299 -25.06 -28.97 8.20
N LEU A 300 -24.15 -29.39 7.31
CA LEU A 300 -23.71 -30.77 7.14
C LEU A 300 -22.33 -31.03 7.77
N LEU A 301 -21.54 -29.97 7.95
CA LEU A 301 -20.14 -30.06 8.41
C LEU A 301 -20.02 -29.92 9.93
N SER A 302 -20.79 -29.02 10.54
CA SER A 302 -20.72 -28.74 11.98
C SER A 302 -21.33 -29.86 12.80
N ASN A 303 -20.64 -30.28 13.87
CA ASN A 303 -21.14 -31.24 14.84
C ASN A 303 -20.66 -30.92 16.27
N ALA A 304 -21.24 -29.89 16.86
CA ALA A 304 -20.95 -29.46 18.23
C ALA A 304 -21.21 -30.56 19.26
N ALA A 305 -22.22 -31.42 19.03
CA ALA A 305 -22.55 -32.54 19.93
C ALA A 305 -21.45 -33.61 20.00
N ALA A 306 -20.57 -33.68 18.99
CA ALA A 306 -19.42 -34.56 18.95
C ALA A 306 -18.09 -33.86 19.27
N ASP A 307 -18.13 -32.61 19.77
CA ASP A 307 -16.95 -31.78 20.04
C ASP A 307 -16.15 -31.44 18.76
N ASP A 308 -16.85 -31.32 17.61
CA ASP A 308 -16.29 -30.99 16.30
C ASP A 308 -17.16 -29.91 15.59
N PRO A 309 -17.31 -28.72 16.18
CA PRO A 309 -18.08 -27.64 15.55
C PRO A 309 -17.32 -27.02 14.36
N GLU A 310 -18.03 -26.63 13.31
CA GLU A 310 -17.45 -25.83 12.23
C GLU A 310 -17.49 -24.34 12.64
N PRO A 311 -16.35 -23.64 12.69
CA PRO A 311 -16.28 -22.27 13.18
C PRO A 311 -16.88 -21.27 12.19
N ARG A 312 -17.44 -20.19 12.73
CA ARG A 312 -17.85 -19.00 11.96
C ARG A 312 -16.82 -17.89 12.16
N ILE A 313 -16.55 -17.15 11.09
CA ILE A 313 -15.52 -16.11 11.09
C ILE A 313 -16.20 -14.75 11.26
N LEU A 314 -15.90 -14.04 12.35
CA LEU A 314 -16.07 -12.60 12.41
C LEU A 314 -14.88 -11.94 11.71
N MET A 315 -15.16 -11.05 10.77
CA MET A 315 -14.15 -10.25 10.08
C MET A 315 -14.55 -8.78 10.16
N VAL A 316 -13.63 -7.94 10.61
CA VAL A 316 -13.79 -6.48 10.52
C VAL A 316 -12.87 -5.98 9.43
N LEU A 317 -13.44 -5.23 8.51
CA LEU A 317 -12.74 -4.54 7.44
C LEU A 317 -12.79 -3.05 7.73
N THR A 318 -11.65 -2.43 7.93
CA THR A 318 -11.57 -0.96 8.06
C THR A 318 -11.19 -0.35 6.73
N ARG A 319 -11.72 0.84 6.44
CA ARG A 319 -11.33 1.59 5.25
C ARG A 319 -10.04 2.31 5.53
N ALA A 320 -8.98 1.93 4.82
CA ALA A 320 -7.75 2.69 4.89
C ALA A 320 -7.95 4.04 4.17
N ASN A 321 -7.05 4.98 4.42
CA ASN A 321 -7.14 6.32 3.85
C ASN A 321 -7.12 6.29 2.29
N ASP A 322 -6.70 5.16 1.67
CA ASP A 322 -6.74 4.88 0.21
C ASP A 322 -8.13 4.57 -0.34
N GLY A 323 -9.14 4.63 0.52
CA GLY A 323 -10.50 4.32 0.19
C GLY A 323 -10.72 2.82 -0.05
N LEU A 324 -9.70 1.96 0.12
CA LEU A 324 -9.81 0.52 0.03
C LEU A 324 -10.06 -0.08 1.42
N LEU A 325 -10.83 -1.16 1.44
CA LEU A 325 -11.00 -1.98 2.63
C LEU A 325 -9.77 -2.85 2.88
N ASP A 326 -9.34 -2.93 4.13
CA ASP A 326 -8.32 -3.85 4.63
C ASP A 326 -8.89 -4.73 5.74
N VAL A 327 -8.32 -5.93 5.93
CA VAL A 327 -8.72 -6.81 7.04
C VAL A 327 -8.07 -6.32 8.33
N ALA A 328 -8.82 -5.60 9.17
CA ALA A 328 -8.34 -5.15 10.47
C ALA A 328 -8.09 -6.33 11.42
N PHE A 329 -9.04 -7.26 11.52
CA PHE A 329 -8.82 -8.54 12.19
C PHE A 329 -9.83 -9.62 11.76
N ARG A 330 -9.53 -10.85 12.15
CA ARG A 330 -10.42 -12.02 12.07
C ARG A 330 -10.49 -12.72 13.42
N ASN A 331 -11.67 -13.22 13.78
CA ASN A 331 -11.89 -14.04 14.96
C ASN A 331 -12.82 -15.21 14.62
N GLU A 332 -12.38 -16.44 14.89
CA GLU A 332 -13.09 -17.69 14.56
C GLU A 332 -13.90 -18.27 15.74
N ALA A 333 -13.86 -17.60 16.90
CA ALA A 333 -14.47 -18.02 18.16
C ALA A 333 -15.52 -17.03 18.70
N ALA A 334 -15.56 -15.79 18.21
CA ALA A 334 -16.51 -14.77 18.66
C ALA A 334 -17.96 -15.03 18.23
N ILE A 335 -18.15 -15.79 17.14
CA ILE A 335 -19.46 -16.14 16.62
C ILE A 335 -19.70 -17.63 16.86
N PRO A 336 -20.77 -18.00 17.58
CA PRO A 336 -21.08 -19.41 17.81
C PRO A 336 -21.43 -20.14 16.50
N CYS A 337 -21.02 -21.41 16.42
CA CYS A 337 -21.36 -22.31 15.33
C CYS A 337 -22.89 -22.52 15.21
N ILE A 338 -23.34 -22.97 14.04
CA ILE A 338 -24.78 -23.14 13.72
C ILE A 338 -25.53 -24.02 14.74
N ASP A 339 -24.87 -25.00 15.34
CA ASP A 339 -25.45 -25.97 16.27
C ASP A 339 -24.94 -25.81 17.72
N CYS A 340 -24.26 -24.71 18.03
CA CYS A 340 -23.76 -24.38 19.37
C CYS A 340 -24.87 -23.83 20.30
N GLY A 341 -26.03 -23.45 19.76
CA GLY A 341 -27.10 -22.73 20.47
C GLY A 341 -28.23 -23.57 21.08
N GLY A 342 -28.12 -24.90 21.03
CA GLY A 342 -29.16 -25.82 21.47
C GLY A 342 -30.17 -26.13 20.36
N GLU A 343 -31.44 -25.70 20.51
CA GLU A 343 -32.52 -26.05 19.57
C GLU A 343 -32.48 -25.24 18.25
N THR A 344 -31.66 -24.20 18.16
CA THR A 344 -31.67 -23.24 17.04
C THR A 344 -30.28 -22.66 16.81
N ASP A 345 -30.08 -22.07 15.63
CA ASP A 345 -28.91 -21.26 15.33
C ASP A 345 -28.79 -20.12 16.36
N PRO A 346 -27.68 -20.06 17.12
CA PRO A 346 -27.48 -19.06 18.16
C PRO A 346 -27.25 -17.65 17.62
N PHE A 347 -26.74 -17.46 16.41
CA PHE A 347 -26.44 -16.13 15.89
C PHE A 347 -27.74 -15.37 15.53
N ARG A 348 -27.87 -14.10 15.96
CA ARG A 348 -29.08 -13.29 15.71
C ARG A 348 -28.80 -12.07 14.87
N SER A 349 -27.82 -11.25 15.26
CA SER A 349 -27.48 -10.06 14.50
C SER A 349 -26.07 -9.60 14.74
N LEU A 350 -25.53 -8.95 13.73
CA LEU A 350 -24.40 -8.04 13.79
C LEU A 350 -24.98 -6.64 13.59
N THR A 351 -24.53 -5.62 14.32
CA THR A 351 -24.92 -4.22 14.09
C THR A 351 -23.73 -3.30 14.37
N ILE A 352 -23.61 -2.22 13.60
CA ILE A 352 -22.69 -1.11 13.91
C ILE A 352 -23.53 0.14 14.16
N GLY A 353 -23.34 0.80 15.29
CA GLY A 353 -24.03 2.05 15.61
C GLY A 353 -23.22 2.88 16.60
N ASP A 354 -23.09 4.18 16.31
CA ASP A 354 -22.34 5.14 17.13
C ASP A 354 -20.90 4.66 17.49
N GLY A 355 -20.19 4.03 16.54
CA GLY A 355 -18.83 3.49 16.76
C GLY A 355 -18.78 2.16 17.53
N VAL A 356 -19.93 1.54 17.78
CA VAL A 356 -20.04 0.31 18.58
C VAL A 356 -20.48 -0.86 17.70
N LEU A 357 -19.63 -1.89 17.63
CA LEU A 357 -19.95 -3.17 17.05
C LEU A 357 -20.68 -4.03 18.07
N SER A 358 -21.91 -4.45 17.75
CA SER A 358 -22.72 -5.30 18.63
C SER A 358 -22.99 -6.66 17.99
N ILE A 359 -22.84 -7.72 18.78
CA ILE A 359 -23.14 -9.10 18.41
C ILE A 359 -24.27 -9.59 19.32
N ALA A 360 -25.39 -9.99 18.72
CA ALA A 360 -26.51 -10.58 19.45
C ALA A 360 -26.59 -12.09 19.20
N THR A 361 -26.77 -12.85 20.27
CA THR A 361 -27.00 -14.30 20.22
C THR A 361 -28.23 -14.70 21.02
N LEU A 362 -28.80 -15.86 20.69
CA LEU A 362 -29.91 -16.45 21.43
C LEU A 362 -29.79 -17.97 21.48
N GLU A 363 -29.66 -18.50 22.68
CA GLU A 363 -29.69 -19.93 22.95
C GLU A 363 -31.09 -20.35 23.38
N ALA A 364 -31.60 -21.43 22.79
CA ALA A 364 -32.96 -21.89 23.04
C ALA A 364 -33.00 -23.33 23.54
N GLY A 365 -33.60 -23.51 24.72
CA GLY A 365 -33.98 -24.81 25.29
C GLY A 365 -35.17 -24.65 26.23
N LEU A 366 -35.10 -25.23 27.44
CA LEU A 366 -36.10 -24.98 28.50
C LEU A 366 -36.03 -23.52 29.01
N LEU A 367 -34.83 -22.95 28.99
CA LEU A 367 -34.54 -21.54 29.20
C LEU A 367 -34.18 -20.93 27.83
N ILE A 368 -34.63 -19.71 27.59
CA ILE A 368 -34.17 -18.87 26.50
C ILE A 368 -33.19 -17.87 27.09
N THR A 369 -32.00 -17.78 26.50
CA THR A 369 -30.96 -16.83 26.89
C THR A 369 -30.63 -15.98 25.68
N GLU A 370 -30.80 -14.67 25.80
CA GLU A 370 -30.37 -13.68 24.82
C GLU A 370 -29.11 -12.99 25.35
N ARG A 371 -28.10 -12.82 24.50
CA ARG A 371 -26.87 -12.09 24.85
C ARG A 371 -26.64 -10.98 23.83
N VAL A 372 -26.26 -9.79 24.29
CA VAL A 372 -25.80 -8.69 23.43
C VAL A 372 -24.45 -8.23 23.95
N MET A 373 -23.43 -8.38 23.11
CA MET A 373 -22.05 -8.00 23.41
C MET A 373 -21.70 -6.77 22.59
N GLU A 374 -21.25 -5.70 23.25
CA GLU A 374 -20.90 -4.42 22.62
C GLU A 374 -19.38 -4.20 22.71
N PHE A 375 -18.75 -3.92 21.57
CA PHE A 375 -17.32 -3.67 21.43
C PHE A 375 -17.11 -2.30 20.78
N ALA A 376 -16.21 -1.51 21.33
CA ALA A 376 -15.84 -0.20 20.79
C ALA A 376 -14.33 -0.14 20.55
N TYR A 377 -13.92 0.58 19.51
CA TYR A 377 -12.51 0.79 19.23
C TYR A 377 -11.85 1.66 20.30
N ASN A 378 -10.68 1.23 20.75
CA ASN A 378 -9.83 1.99 21.66
C ASN A 378 -8.58 2.43 20.90
N ALA A 379 -8.48 3.73 20.61
CA ALA A 379 -7.37 4.29 19.84
C ALA A 379 -6.00 4.16 20.53
N GLU A 380 -5.94 4.25 21.87
CA GLU A 380 -4.68 4.10 22.60
C GLU A 380 -4.15 2.66 22.53
N ALA A 381 -5.06 1.68 22.56
CA ALA A 381 -4.75 0.27 22.50
C ALA A 381 -4.71 -0.27 21.06
N ASN A 382 -5.13 0.53 20.07
CA ASN A 382 -5.30 0.18 18.66
C ASN A 382 -6.06 -1.15 18.46
N ARG A 383 -7.21 -1.31 19.15
CA ARG A 383 -8.04 -2.52 19.09
C ARG A 383 -9.44 -2.30 19.66
N TRP A 384 -10.38 -3.14 19.25
CA TRP A 384 -11.74 -3.20 19.80
C TRP A 384 -11.77 -3.90 21.15
N LEU A 385 -12.31 -3.21 22.15
CA LEU A 385 -12.45 -3.69 23.52
C LEU A 385 -13.92 -3.81 23.87
N MET A 386 -14.26 -4.88 24.59
CA MET A 386 -15.60 -5.10 25.11
C MET A 386 -15.98 -4.00 26.10
N GLN A 387 -17.08 -3.32 25.82
CA GLN A 387 -17.62 -2.27 26.68
C GLN A 387 -18.71 -2.81 27.60
N LYS A 388 -19.50 -3.78 27.10
CA LYS A 388 -20.70 -4.25 27.77
C LYS A 388 -21.09 -5.64 27.32
N ASP A 389 -21.54 -6.45 28.28
CA ASP A 389 -22.18 -7.74 28.06
C ASP A 389 -23.57 -7.73 28.71
N MET A 390 -24.62 -7.86 27.91
CA MET A 390 -25.99 -7.92 28.40
C MET A 390 -26.55 -9.33 28.19
N LEU A 391 -26.77 -10.04 29.29
CA LEU A 391 -27.38 -11.37 29.29
C LEU A 391 -28.81 -11.29 29.82
N SER A 392 -29.78 -11.71 29.03
CA SER A 392 -31.17 -11.82 29.46
C SER A 392 -31.68 -13.25 29.40
N SER A 393 -32.35 -13.72 30.43
CA SER A 393 -32.87 -15.09 30.46
C SER A 393 -34.32 -15.20 30.95
N TYR A 394 -35.05 -16.16 30.40
CA TYR A 394 -36.44 -16.46 30.77
C TYR A 394 -36.84 -17.89 30.39
N LYS A 395 -37.87 -18.44 31.05
CA LYS A 395 -38.41 -19.74 30.66
C LYS A 395 -39.20 -19.63 29.35
N LYS A 396 -39.11 -20.63 28.48
CA LYS A 396 -39.88 -20.70 27.22
C LYS A 396 -41.38 -20.45 27.48
N GLY A 397 -41.95 -19.44 26.82
CA GLY A 397 -43.34 -19.00 27.01
C GLY A 397 -43.60 -18.09 28.22
N LYS A 398 -42.55 -17.59 28.89
CA LYS A 398 -42.61 -16.67 30.05
C LYS A 398 -41.70 -15.45 29.85
N GLU A 399 -41.76 -14.83 28.68
CA GLU A 399 -40.99 -13.62 28.35
C GLU A 399 -41.32 -12.44 29.28
N ASP A 400 -42.53 -12.41 29.84
CA ASP A 400 -42.95 -11.46 30.88
C ASP A 400 -42.15 -11.59 32.20
N LYS A 401 -41.35 -12.65 32.34
CA LYS A 401 -40.47 -12.93 33.49
C LYS A 401 -38.98 -12.83 33.16
N LYS A 402 -38.63 -12.15 32.06
CA LYS A 402 -37.24 -11.89 31.66
C LYS A 402 -36.45 -11.19 32.76
N GLN A 403 -35.29 -11.75 33.07
CA GLN A 403 -34.29 -11.17 33.95
C GLN A 403 -33.09 -10.79 33.11
N THR A 404 -32.52 -9.61 33.35
CA THR A 404 -31.39 -9.08 32.61
C THR A 404 -30.25 -8.78 33.57
N LEU A 405 -29.07 -9.31 33.27
CA LEU A 405 -27.79 -8.96 33.84
C LEU A 405 -27.05 -8.09 32.82
N THR A 406 -26.36 -7.06 33.28
CA THR A 406 -25.50 -6.22 32.44
C THR A 406 -24.19 -6.05 33.18
N GLU A 407 -23.10 -6.44 32.52
CA GLU A 407 -21.73 -6.28 32.99
C GLU A 407 -21.02 -5.29 32.07
N THR A 408 -20.02 -4.60 32.62
CA THR A 408 -19.20 -3.60 31.92
C THR A 408 -17.73 -3.89 32.12
N THR A 409 -16.86 -3.11 31.47
CA THR A 409 -15.40 -3.22 31.62
C THR A 409 -14.94 -3.18 33.09
N GLU A 410 -15.71 -2.57 34.00
CA GLU A 410 -15.42 -2.59 35.45
C GLU A 410 -15.56 -3.98 36.08
N ASP A 411 -16.46 -4.81 35.56
CA ASP A 411 -16.79 -6.14 36.09
C ASP A 411 -15.85 -7.22 35.53
N PHE A 412 -15.57 -7.18 34.22
CA PHE A 412 -14.80 -8.21 33.51
C PHE A 412 -13.36 -7.78 33.13
N GLY A 413 -13.00 -6.51 33.34
CA GLY A 413 -11.69 -5.98 32.95
C GLY A 413 -11.58 -5.74 31.44
N GLU A 414 -10.35 -5.75 30.94
CA GLU A 414 -10.09 -5.51 29.51
C GLU A 414 -10.19 -6.80 28.70
N VAL A 415 -11.11 -6.84 27.73
CA VAL A 415 -11.33 -7.98 26.85
C VAL A 415 -11.28 -7.50 25.41
N ALA A 416 -10.27 -7.93 24.65
CA ALA A 416 -10.10 -7.57 23.25
C ALA A 416 -10.94 -8.48 22.34
N LEU A 417 -11.67 -7.90 21.40
CA LEU A 417 -12.53 -8.65 20.47
C LEU A 417 -11.73 -9.65 19.64
N ARG A 418 -10.48 -9.37 19.29
CA ARG A 418 -9.61 -10.29 18.54
C ARG A 418 -9.37 -11.61 19.29
N ASP A 419 -9.30 -11.56 20.61
CA ASP A 419 -8.96 -12.70 21.47
C ASP A 419 -10.20 -13.27 22.18
N PHE A 420 -11.37 -12.65 21.97
CA PHE A 420 -12.63 -13.04 22.59
C PHE A 420 -13.06 -14.43 22.12
N GLN A 421 -13.64 -15.20 23.05
CA GLN A 421 -14.22 -16.51 22.81
C GLN A 421 -15.63 -16.51 23.37
N TYR A 422 -16.60 -16.93 22.54
CA TYR A 422 -18.02 -16.93 22.88
C TYR A 422 -18.36 -17.78 24.11
#